data_AF-A0A1A9YUH4-F1
#
_entry.id   AF-A0A1A9YUH4-F1
#
_cell.length_a   1.000
_cell.length_b   1.000
_cell.length_c   1.000
_cell.angle_alpha   90.00
_cell.angle_beta   90.00
_cell.angle_gamma   90.00
#
_symmetry.space_group_name_H-M   'P 1'
#
loop_
_entity.id
_entity.type
_entity.pdbx_description
1 polymer ?
#
loop_
_entity_poly.entity_id
_entity_poly.type
_entity_poly.pdbx_seq_one_letter_code
_entity_poly.pdbx_strand_id
1 'polypeptide(L)'
;MMEKLGAPQTHLGLKQMIQEVDEDNDGKISFREFLLIYRKAQAGELENESGLKQLARLTEINVEEVGVSGAKNFFEAKIEQQLRTNKFHDEIRQEQEERRRQEEEKANRRLLFQQRAAIFQ
;
A
#
# COMPACT_ATOMS: atom_id res chain seq x y z
N MET A 1 0.68 -5.89 -16.87
CA MET A 1 1.24 -5.73 -15.50
C MET A 1 2.01 -4.42 -15.39
N MET A 2 3.07 -4.23 -16.18
CA MET A 2 3.91 -3.03 -16.17
C MET A 2 3.17 -1.71 -16.45
N GLU A 3 2.15 -1.73 -17.32
CA GLU A 3 1.29 -0.57 -17.58
C GLU A 3 0.60 -0.04 -16.31
N LYS A 4 0.14 -0.94 -15.43
CA LYS A 4 -0.51 -0.57 -14.16
C LYS A 4 0.47 0.02 -13.16
N LEU A 5 1.76 -0.28 -13.32
CA LEU A 5 2.84 0.28 -12.49
C LEU A 5 3.36 1.63 -13.04
N GLY A 6 2.81 2.12 -14.15
CA GLY A 6 3.24 3.39 -14.76
C GLY A 6 4.58 3.32 -15.50
N ALA A 7 5.13 2.12 -15.71
CA ALA A 7 6.40 1.89 -16.38
C ALA A 7 6.23 0.89 -17.55
N PRO A 8 5.47 1.24 -18.61
CA PRO A 8 5.20 0.34 -19.72
C PRO A 8 6.51 -0.10 -20.39
N GLN A 9 6.57 -1.37 -20.79
CA GLN A 9 7.72 -1.98 -21.45
C GLN A 9 7.34 -2.41 -22.86
N THR A 10 8.31 -2.45 -23.77
CA THR A 10 8.09 -2.98 -25.12
C THR A 10 7.84 -4.49 -25.08
N HIS A 11 7.26 -5.05 -26.14
CA HIS A 11 7.09 -6.50 -26.25
C HIS A 11 8.43 -7.25 -26.10
N LEU A 12 9.50 -6.74 -26.73
CA LEU A 12 10.83 -7.32 -26.64
C LEU A 12 11.39 -7.20 -25.21
N GLY A 13 11.21 -6.06 -24.56
CA GLY A 13 11.63 -5.86 -23.16
C GLY A 13 10.93 -6.80 -22.19
N LEU A 14 9.62 -7.00 -22.35
CA LEU A 14 8.87 -7.98 -21.55
C LEU A 14 9.38 -9.41 -21.76
N LYS A 15 9.72 -9.77 -23.00
CA LYS A 15 10.26 -11.09 -23.30
C LYS A 15 11.65 -11.30 -22.66
N GLN A 16 12.51 -10.28 -22.71
CA GLN A 16 13.82 -10.29 -22.05
C GLN A 16 13.68 -10.41 -20.53
N MET A 17 12.74 -9.67 -19.93
CA MET A 17 12.47 -9.75 -18.50
C MET A 17 12.04 -11.16 -18.06
N ILE A 18 11.21 -11.85 -18.85
CA ILE A 18 10.82 -13.24 -18.56
C ILE A 18 12.07 -14.14 -18.65
N GLN A 19 12.81 -14.06 -19.75
CA GLN A 19 14.01 -14.89 -19.97
C GLN A 19 15.09 -14.73 -18.90
N GLU A 20 15.17 -13.59 -18.23
CA GLU A 20 16.17 -13.35 -17.17
C GLU A 20 15.90 -14.14 -15.88
N VAL A 21 14.66 -14.55 -15.63
CA VAL A 21 14.25 -15.24 -14.40
C VAL A 21 13.55 -16.58 -14.62
N ASP A 22 13.15 -16.87 -15.85
CA ASP A 22 12.56 -18.14 -16.29
C ASP A 22 13.62 -19.25 -16.25
N GLU A 23 13.66 -20.00 -15.15
CA GLU A 23 14.64 -21.07 -14.92
C GLU A 23 14.21 -22.37 -15.60
N ASP A 24 12.90 -22.59 -15.78
CA ASP A 24 12.36 -23.81 -16.39
C ASP A 24 12.05 -23.70 -17.90
N ASN A 25 12.18 -22.50 -18.46
CA ASN A 25 11.98 -22.14 -19.86
C ASN A 25 10.56 -22.41 -20.36
N ASP A 26 9.54 -22.27 -19.50
CA ASP A 26 8.13 -22.40 -19.89
C ASP A 26 7.56 -21.13 -20.57
N GLY A 27 8.35 -20.05 -20.61
CA GLY A 27 8.01 -18.76 -21.20
C GLY A 27 7.05 -17.93 -20.33
N LYS A 28 6.88 -18.29 -19.06
CA LYS A 28 6.08 -17.59 -18.05
C LYS A 28 6.94 -17.31 -16.83
N ILE A 29 6.31 -16.75 -15.80
CA ILE A 29 6.95 -16.49 -14.51
C ILE A 29 6.09 -17.17 -13.45
N SER A 30 6.61 -18.25 -12.88
CA SER A 30 6.06 -18.89 -11.70
C SER A 30 6.21 -18.01 -10.47
N PHE A 31 5.50 -18.33 -9.39
CA PHE A 31 5.63 -17.56 -8.14
C PHE A 31 7.07 -17.57 -7.60
N ARG A 32 7.79 -18.70 -7.73
CA ARG A 32 9.19 -18.80 -7.30
C ARG A 32 10.08 -17.87 -8.11
N GLU A 33 9.91 -17.83 -9.43
CA GLU A 33 10.70 -16.96 -10.31
C GLU A 33 10.36 -15.49 -10.12
N PHE A 34 9.10 -15.18 -9.79
CA PHE A 34 8.72 -13.83 -9.38
C PHE A 34 9.48 -13.38 -8.12
N LEU A 35 9.68 -14.26 -7.14
CA LEU A 35 10.50 -13.97 -5.96
C LEU A 35 11.99 -13.81 -6.31
N LEU A 36 12.49 -14.52 -7.32
CA LEU A 36 13.87 -14.37 -7.79
C LEU A 36 14.15 -12.96 -8.30
N ILE A 37 13.16 -12.26 -8.88
CA ILE A 37 13.32 -10.86 -9.31
C ILE A 37 13.80 -9.99 -8.15
N TYR A 38 13.15 -10.09 -6.99
CA TYR A 38 13.47 -9.28 -5.81
C TYR A 38 14.80 -9.67 -5.18
N ARG A 39 15.09 -10.98 -5.12
CA ARG A 39 16.40 -11.47 -4.70
C ARG A 39 17.52 -10.88 -5.58
N LYS A 40 17.38 -10.95 -6.90
CA LYS A 40 18.35 -10.41 -7.86
C LYS A 40 18.49 -8.89 -7.72
N ALA A 41 17.37 -8.18 -7.49
CA ALA A 41 17.38 -6.75 -7.26
C ALA A 41 18.19 -6.37 -6.00
N GLN A 42 17.98 -7.08 -4.89
CA GLN A 42 18.70 -6.87 -3.63
C GLN A 42 20.18 -7.25 -3.74
N ALA A 43 20.50 -8.31 -4.48
CA ALA A 43 21.88 -8.72 -4.75
C ALA A 43 22.62 -7.80 -5.73
N GLY A 44 21.93 -6.85 -6.37
CA GLY A 44 22.51 -5.99 -7.40
C GLY A 44 22.84 -6.72 -8.71
N GLU A 45 22.21 -7.88 -8.95
CA GLU A 45 22.43 -8.73 -10.12
C GLU A 45 21.61 -8.27 -11.34
N LEU A 46 20.62 -7.39 -11.14
CA LEU A 46 19.83 -6.81 -12.23
C LEU A 46 20.55 -5.64 -12.89
N GLU A 47 20.50 -5.59 -14.22
CA GLU A 47 21.05 -4.48 -14.99
C GLU A 47 20.45 -3.12 -14.58
N ASN A 48 21.29 -2.06 -14.64
CA ASN A 48 20.83 -0.72 -14.35
C ASN A 48 19.74 -0.30 -15.35
N GLU A 49 18.67 0.29 -14.84
CA GLU A 49 17.49 0.68 -15.63
C GLU A 49 16.71 -0.47 -16.30
N SER A 50 17.01 -1.74 -15.98
CA SER A 50 16.26 -2.88 -16.52
C SER A 50 14.78 -2.86 -16.09
N GLY A 51 13.93 -3.47 -16.92
CA GLY A 51 12.50 -3.60 -16.59
C GLY A 51 12.27 -4.33 -15.27
N LEU A 52 13.08 -5.34 -14.94
CA LEU A 52 12.99 -6.05 -13.65
C LEU A 52 13.41 -5.17 -12.47
N LYS A 53 14.44 -4.33 -12.62
CA LYS A 53 14.87 -3.39 -11.59
C LYS A 53 13.82 -2.30 -11.35
N GLN A 54 13.19 -1.81 -12.42
CA GLN A 54 12.04 -0.90 -12.33
C GLN A 54 10.86 -1.55 -11.63
N LEU A 55 10.54 -2.82 -11.96
CA LEU A 55 9.49 -3.58 -11.28
C LEU A 55 9.74 -3.65 -9.78
N ALA A 56 10.93 -4.12 -9.37
CA ALA A 56 11.29 -4.26 -7.96
C ALA A 56 11.18 -2.92 -7.22
N ARG A 57 11.67 -1.84 -7.82
CA ARG A 57 11.59 -0.49 -7.24
C ARG A 57 10.17 0.03 -7.09
N LEU A 58 9.27 -0.28 -8.03
CA LEU A 58 7.89 0.22 -8.02
C LEU A 58 6.96 -0.59 -7.12
N THR A 59 7.31 -1.83 -6.80
CA THR A 59 6.46 -2.73 -6.01
C THR A 59 6.93 -2.90 -4.56
N GLU A 60 8.21 -2.74 -4.28
CA GLU A 60 8.76 -2.85 -2.92
C GLU A 60 8.84 -1.51 -2.20
N ILE A 61 8.73 -1.59 -0.87
CA ILE A 61 9.05 -0.50 0.05
C ILE A 61 10.36 -0.89 0.72
N ASN A 62 11.35 -0.02 0.64
CA ASN A 62 12.59 -0.24 1.39
C ASN A 62 12.37 0.13 2.88
N VAL A 63 12.10 -0.88 3.72
CA VAL A 63 11.87 -0.71 5.16
C VAL A 63 13.09 -0.13 5.89
N GLU A 64 14.31 -0.36 5.39
CA GLU A 64 15.52 0.23 5.97
C GLU A 64 15.54 1.76 5.78
N GLU A 65 15.09 2.22 4.62
CA GLU A 65 15.04 3.64 4.29
C GLU A 65 13.87 4.36 4.98
N VAL A 66 12.67 3.79 4.93
CA VAL A 66 11.45 4.43 5.48
C VAL A 66 11.21 4.13 6.97
N GLY A 67 11.93 3.16 7.53
CA GLY A 67 11.73 2.65 8.88
C GLY A 67 10.43 1.86 9.05
N VAL A 68 10.30 1.20 10.21
CA VAL A 68 9.13 0.35 10.54
C VAL A 68 7.83 1.16 10.54
N SER A 69 7.87 2.42 10.99
CA SER A 69 6.69 3.30 10.98
C SER A 69 6.27 3.69 9.57
N GLY A 70 7.22 3.95 8.66
CA GLY A 70 6.90 4.28 7.27
C GLY A 70 6.31 3.08 6.53
N ALA A 71 6.87 1.89 6.75
CA ALA A 71 6.34 0.64 6.20
C ALA A 71 4.92 0.37 6.70
N LYS A 72 4.66 0.53 8.02
CA LYS A 72 3.33 0.40 8.61
C LYS A 72 2.30 1.29 7.89
N ASN A 73 2.60 2.59 7.77
CA ASN A 73 1.68 3.55 7.17
C ASN A 73 1.39 3.22 5.69
N PHE A 74 2.39 2.76 4.93
CA PHE A 74 2.18 2.35 3.55
C PHE A 74 1.23 1.15 3.45
N PHE A 75 1.45 0.11 4.26
CA PHE A 75 0.59 -1.09 4.21
C PHE A 75 -0.82 -0.78 4.71
N GLU A 76 -0.98 0.04 5.76
CA GLU A 76 -2.29 0.52 6.21
C GLU A 76 -3.02 1.27 5.09
N ALA A 77 -2.35 2.20 4.39
CA ALA A 77 -2.93 2.93 3.26
C ALA A 77 -3.30 2.00 2.09
N LYS A 78 -2.47 0.98 1.79
CA LYS A 78 -2.72 0.02 0.71
C LYS A 78 -3.91 -0.90 1.01
N ILE A 79 -4.03 -1.36 2.27
CA ILE A 79 -5.19 -2.11 2.76
C ILE A 79 -6.44 -1.25 2.64
N GLU A 80 -6.38 0.00 3.09
CA GLU A 80 -7.51 0.93 2.99
C GLU A 80 -7.94 1.15 1.54
N GLN A 81 -7.00 1.34 0.62
CA GLN A 81 -7.31 1.52 -0.81
C GLN A 81 -7.99 0.29 -1.42
N GLN A 82 -7.55 -0.92 -1.05
CA GLN A 82 -8.23 -2.15 -1.46
C GLN A 82 -9.63 -2.24 -0.87
N LEU A 83 -9.81 -1.86 0.39
CA LEU A 83 -11.11 -1.90 1.06
C LEU A 83 -12.11 -0.87 0.53
N ARG A 84 -11.66 0.32 0.08
CA ARG A 84 -12.53 1.33 -0.57
C ARG A 84 -13.24 0.82 -1.82
N THR A 85 -12.75 -0.25 -2.45
CA THR A 85 -13.47 -0.86 -3.58
C THR A 85 -14.73 -1.63 -3.14
N ASN A 86 -14.88 -1.92 -1.84
CA ASN A 86 -16.06 -2.52 -1.24
C ASN A 86 -16.94 -1.45 -0.57
N LYS A 87 -18.19 -1.30 -1.04
CA LYS A 87 -19.19 -0.36 -0.48
C LYS A 87 -19.33 -0.43 1.05
N PHE A 88 -19.18 -1.61 1.64
CA PHE A 88 -19.28 -1.83 3.09
C PHE A 88 -18.23 -1.07 3.90
N HIS A 89 -17.03 -0.83 3.35
CA HIS A 89 -15.98 -0.16 4.12
C HIS A 89 -16.28 1.34 4.29
N ASP A 90 -16.87 1.96 3.28
CA ASP A 90 -17.28 3.37 3.34
C ASP A 90 -18.42 3.57 4.33
N GLU A 91 -19.37 2.64 4.40
CA GLU A 91 -20.46 2.64 5.39
C GLU A 91 -19.93 2.53 6.83
N ILE A 92 -19.01 1.60 7.10
CA ILE A 92 -18.40 1.43 8.44
C ILE A 92 -17.64 2.69 8.85
N ARG A 93 -16.91 3.32 7.93
CA ARG A 93 -16.18 4.57 8.22
C ARG A 93 -17.12 5.71 8.57
N GLN A 94 -18.19 5.89 7.78
CA GLN A 94 -19.18 6.93 8.05
C GLN A 94 -19.85 6.73 9.41
N GLU A 95 -20.22 5.49 9.74
CA GLU A 95 -20.81 5.17 11.04
C GLU A 95 -19.85 5.49 12.20
N GLN A 96 -18.57 5.10 12.10
CA GLN A 96 -17.57 5.42 13.14
C GLN A 96 -17.36 6.93 13.31
N GLU A 97 -17.34 7.69 12.20
CA GLU A 97 -17.15 9.13 12.23
C GLU A 97 -18.36 9.84 12.84
N GLU A 98 -19.58 9.42 12.51
CA GLU A 98 -20.81 9.91 13.15
C GLU A 98 -20.85 9.59 14.64
N ARG A 99 -20.46 8.37 15.03
CA ARG A 99 -20.40 7.95 16.44
C ARG A 99 -19.44 8.83 17.24
N ARG A 100 -18.26 9.11 16.67
CA ARG A 100 -17.25 9.97 17.29
C ARG A 100 -17.74 11.41 17.44
N ARG A 101 -18.36 11.98 16.40
CA ARG A 101 -18.95 13.33 16.46
C ARG A 101 -20.06 13.42 17.50
N GLN A 102 -20.94 12.43 17.58
CA GLN A 102 -22.02 12.40 18.58
C GLN A 102 -21.48 12.30 20.01
N GLU A 103 -20.39 11.54 20.22
CA GLU A 103 -19.73 11.46 21.53
C GLU A 103 -19.09 12.78 21.92
N GLU A 104 -18.40 13.46 20.99
CA GLU A 104 -17.83 14.80 21.20
C GLU A 104 -18.90 15.85 21.50
N GLU A 105 -20.01 15.86 20.76
CA GLU A 105 -21.14 16.75 21.05
C GLU A 105 -21.77 16.48 22.41
N LYS A 106 -21.94 15.20 22.79
CA LYS A 106 -22.45 14.82 24.11
C LYS A 106 -21.50 15.26 25.21
N ALA A 107 -20.19 15.11 25.03
CA ALA A 107 -19.18 15.55 25.97
C ALA A 107 -19.20 17.09 26.13
N ASN A 108 -19.21 17.83 25.02
CA ASN A 108 -19.31 19.29 25.03
C ASN A 108 -20.61 19.77 25.67
N ARG A 109 -21.74 19.11 25.39
CA ARG A 109 -23.02 19.44 26.00
C ARG A 109 -23.02 19.23 27.51
N ARG A 110 -22.40 18.13 27.99
CA ARG A 110 -22.22 17.86 29.42
C ARG A 110 -21.35 18.93 30.10
N LEU A 111 -20.24 19.31 29.46
CA LEU A 111 -19.35 20.38 29.93
C LEU A 111 -20.08 21.72 30.03
N LEU A 112 -20.83 22.11 28.99
CA LEU A 112 -21.59 23.35 28.96
C LEU A 112 -22.68 23.38 30.05
N PHE A 113 -23.33 22.24 30.30
CA PHE A 113 -24.31 22.10 31.37
C PHE A 113 -23.68 22.29 32.76
N GLN A 114 -22.52 21.66 33.02
CA GLN A 114 -21.80 21.83 34.27
C GLN A 114 -21.34 23.29 34.49
N GLN A 115 -20.81 23.95 33.45
CA GLN A 115 -20.42 25.35 33.55
C GLN A 115 -21.62 26.26 33.87
N ARG A 116 -22.75 26.07 33.18
CA ARG A 116 -23.97 26.85 33.47
C ARG A 116 -24.48 26.59 34.89
N ALA A 117 -24.50 25.34 35.35
CA ALA A 117 -24.93 25.01 36.71
C ALA A 117 -24.03 25.66 37.78
N ALA A 118 -22.72 25.75 37.54
CA ALA A 118 -21.77 26.40 38.45
C ALA A 118 -21.95 27.92 38.55
N ILE A 119 -22.62 28.57 37.58
CA ILE A 119 -22.91 30.02 37.61
C ILE A 119 -24.13 30.34 38.50
N PHE A 120 -24.97 29.35 38.80
CA PHE A 120 -26.19 29.53 39.60
C PHE A 120 -26.07 29.05 41.06
N GLN A 121 -24.86 28.72 41.53
CA GLN A 121 -24.52 28.52 42.95
C GLN A 121 -23.87 29.78 43.53
#